data_AF-A0A968ZPZ4-F1
#
_entry.id   AF-A0A968ZPZ4-F1
#
_cell.length_a   1.000
_cell.length_b   1.000
_cell.length_c   1.000
_cell.angle_alpha   90.00
_cell.angle_beta   90.00
_cell.angle_gamma   90.00
#
_symmetry.space_group_name_H-M   'P 1'
#
loop_
_entity.id
_entity.type
_entity.pdbx_description
1 polymer ?
#
loop_
_entity_poly.entity_id
_entity_poly.type
_entity_poly.pdbx_seq_one_letter_code
_entity_poly.pdbx_strand_id
1 'polypeptide(L)'
;MQHGTASDTELWTKMQHGDKAAFALLYQKHVPLLYRYSRQFRLDAEQAQDCIQELFVEIWKRRSHLATVQVPKMYLITALRRKLIQHVKRNEIHQRVEESAFMDLEPPHEQGS
;
A
#
# COMPACT_ATOMS: atom_id res chain seq x y z
N MET A 1 5.76 36.39 -7.29
CA MET A 1 4.58 35.78 -6.62
C MET A 1 4.99 34.37 -6.22
N GLN A 2 5.18 34.12 -4.94
CA GLN A 2 5.67 32.82 -4.46
C GLN A 2 4.52 31.81 -4.58
N HIS A 3 4.69 30.75 -5.39
CA HIS A 3 3.71 29.68 -5.48
C HIS A 3 3.62 28.98 -4.12
N GLY A 4 2.62 29.36 -3.32
CA GLY A 4 2.29 28.70 -2.07
C GLY A 4 1.88 27.26 -2.36
N THR A 5 2.82 26.32 -2.22
CA THR A 5 2.46 24.91 -2.14
C THR A 5 1.64 24.74 -0.86
N ALA A 6 0.34 24.49 -0.99
CA ALA A 6 -0.51 24.20 0.15
C ALA A 6 0.14 23.11 1.02
N SER A 7 0.11 23.31 2.33
CA SER A 7 0.71 22.41 3.30
C SER A 7 0.04 21.03 3.21
N ASP A 8 0.76 19.95 3.55
CA ASP A 8 0.19 18.60 3.49
C ASP A 8 -1.11 18.51 4.32
N THR A 9 -1.13 19.19 5.47
CA THR A 9 -2.28 19.27 6.38
C THR A 9 -3.48 20.01 5.75
N GLU A 10 -3.23 21.03 4.94
CA GLU A 10 -4.28 21.75 4.21
C GLU A 10 -4.87 20.88 3.11
N LEU A 11 -4.00 20.21 2.32
CA LEU A 11 -4.44 19.27 1.31
C LEU A 11 -5.22 18.11 1.92
N TRP A 12 -4.78 17.61 3.09
CA TRP A 12 -5.48 16.57 3.83
C TRP A 12 -6.87 17.02 4.26
N THR A 13 -6.98 18.23 4.81
CA THR A 13 -8.26 18.80 5.23
C THR A 13 -9.20 18.99 4.05
N LYS A 14 -8.72 19.54 2.92
CA LYS A 14 -9.52 19.68 1.70
C LYS A 14 -9.97 18.33 1.14
N MET A 15 -9.09 17.33 1.13
CA MET A 15 -9.40 15.96 0.72
C MET A 15 -10.53 15.35 1.58
N GLN A 16 -10.53 15.56 2.90
CA GLN A 16 -11.60 15.07 3.79
C GLN A 16 -12.98 15.65 3.41
N HIS A 17 -13.01 16.89 2.90
CA HIS A 17 -14.22 17.55 2.39
C HIS A 17 -14.58 17.17 0.94
N GLY A 18 -13.85 16.23 0.33
CA GLY A 18 -14.13 15.73 -1.03
C GLY A 18 -13.43 16.48 -2.15
N ASP A 19 -12.46 17.33 -1.85
CA ASP A 19 -11.65 18.00 -2.88
C ASP A 19 -10.73 17.00 -3.60
N LYS A 20 -11.08 16.71 -4.86
CA LYS A 20 -10.33 15.78 -5.73
C LYS A 20 -8.97 16.35 -6.14
N ALA A 21 -8.85 17.67 -6.29
CA ALA A 21 -7.57 18.30 -6.65
C ALA A 21 -6.58 18.19 -5.50
N ALA A 22 -7.06 18.41 -4.27
CA ALA A 22 -6.24 18.23 -3.08
C ALA A 22 -5.75 16.77 -2.93
N PHE A 23 -6.62 15.80 -3.21
CA PHE A 23 -6.24 14.38 -3.24
C PHE A 23 -5.19 14.07 -4.30
N ALA A 24 -5.36 14.57 -5.54
CA ALA A 24 -4.40 14.37 -6.62
C ALA A 24 -3.02 14.97 -6.29
N LEU A 25 -3.00 16.15 -5.65
CA LEU A 25 -1.76 16.78 -5.19
C LEU A 25 -1.06 15.97 -4.09
N LEU A 26 -1.82 15.47 -3.10
CA LEU A 26 -1.28 14.56 -2.07
C LEU A 26 -0.70 13.29 -2.70
N TYR A 27 -1.42 12.70 -3.66
CA TYR A 27 -0.98 11.52 -4.39
C TYR A 27 0.36 11.79 -5.09
N GLN A 28 0.42 12.79 -5.98
CA GLN A 28 1.64 13.11 -6.72
C GLN A 28 2.83 13.44 -5.81
N LYS A 29 2.58 14.14 -4.69
CA LYS A 29 3.63 14.52 -3.73
C LYS A 29 4.20 13.33 -2.97
N HIS A 30 3.36 12.38 -2.56
CA HIS A 30 3.78 11.30 -1.66
C HIS A 30 4.10 9.98 -2.37
N VAL A 31 3.55 9.71 -3.55
CA VAL A 31 3.77 8.45 -4.27
C VAL A 31 5.25 8.14 -4.52
N PRO A 32 6.11 9.08 -4.97
CA PRO A 32 7.53 8.78 -5.17
C PRO A 32 8.24 8.33 -3.89
N LEU A 33 7.89 8.93 -2.74
CA LEU A 33 8.43 8.56 -1.44
C LEU A 33 7.94 7.17 -1.01
N LEU A 34 6.63 6.94 -1.13
CA LEU A 34 5.99 5.69 -0.75
C LEU A 34 6.49 4.53 -1.61
N TYR A 35 6.70 4.76 -2.90
CA TYR A 35 7.28 3.79 -3.83
C TYR A 35 8.72 3.43 -3.45
N ARG A 36 9.57 4.42 -3.15
CA ARG A 36 10.92 4.14 -2.66
C ARG A 36 10.92 3.35 -1.35
N TYR A 37 9.96 3.64 -0.47
CA TYR A 37 9.82 2.92 0.80
C TYR A 37 9.36 1.47 0.58
N SER A 38 8.36 1.23 -0.29
CA SER A 38 7.85 -0.13 -0.56
C SER A 38 8.87 -1.03 -1.23
N ARG A 39 9.77 -0.48 -2.05
CA ARG A 39 10.88 -1.24 -2.67
C ARG A 39 11.83 -1.88 -1.65
N GLN A 40 11.86 -1.42 -0.40
CA GLN A 40 12.66 -2.05 0.67
C GLN A 40 12.08 -3.40 1.15
N PHE A 41 10.83 -3.71 0.80
CA PHE A 41 10.11 -4.90 1.27
C PHE A 41 10.17 -6.09 0.28
N ARG A 42 11.17 -6.12 -0.61
CA ARG A 42 11.34 -7.16 -1.65
C ARG A 42 10.12 -7.38 -2.55
N LEU A 43 9.30 -6.35 -2.72
CA LEU A 43 8.15 -6.36 -3.63
C LEU A 43 8.59 -5.96 -5.02
N ASP A 44 7.99 -6.59 -6.02
CA ASP A 44 8.13 -6.17 -7.41
C ASP A 44 7.46 -4.81 -7.64
N ALA A 45 7.82 -4.15 -8.74
CA ALA A 45 7.33 -2.81 -9.06
C ALA A 45 5.79 -2.75 -9.10
N GLU A 46 5.17 -3.78 -9.67
CA GLU A 46 3.72 -3.92 -9.78
C GLU A 46 3.06 -4.04 -8.41
N GLN A 47 3.54 -4.96 -7.56
CA GLN A 47 3.02 -5.16 -6.20
C GLN A 47 3.18 -3.90 -5.33
N ALA A 48 4.30 -3.19 -5.48
CA ALA A 48 4.54 -1.93 -4.81
C ALA A 48 3.53 -0.85 -5.26
N GLN A 49 3.25 -0.74 -6.56
CA GLN A 49 2.26 0.19 -7.09
C GLN A 49 0.86 -0.16 -6.64
N ASP A 50 0.50 -1.44 -6.67
CA ASP A 50 -0.82 -1.93 -6.25
C ASP A 50 -1.10 -1.61 -4.77
N CYS A 51 -0.15 -1.90 -3.87
CA CYS A 51 -0.24 -1.55 -2.45
C CYS A 51 -0.46 -0.04 -2.23
N ILE A 52 0.20 0.80 -3.02
CA ILE A 52 0.06 2.26 -2.95
C ILE A 52 -1.31 2.68 -3.48
N GLN A 53 -1.76 2.13 -4.61
CA GLN A 53 -3.08 2.43 -5.16
C GLN A 53 -4.19 2.05 -4.19
N GLU A 54 -4.14 0.84 -3.64
CA GLU A 54 -5.09 0.40 -2.62
C GLU A 54 -5.15 1.35 -1.43
N LEU A 55 -3.98 1.78 -0.93
CA LEU A 55 -3.89 2.73 0.18
C LEU A 55 -4.64 4.02 -0.14
N PHE A 56 -4.39 4.61 -1.30
CA PHE A 56 -5.04 5.86 -1.70
C PHE A 56 -6.53 5.68 -1.97
N VAL A 57 -6.95 4.54 -2.53
CA VAL A 57 -8.37 4.19 -2.71
C VAL A 57 -9.07 4.07 -1.35
N GLU A 58 -8.44 3.42 -0.37
CA GLU A 58 -8.99 3.27 0.98
C GLU A 58 -9.12 4.63 1.69
N ILE A 59 -8.09 5.47 1.58
CA ILE A 59 -8.10 6.85 2.09
C ILE A 59 -9.23 7.63 1.45
N TRP A 60 -9.39 7.57 0.13
CA TRP A 60 -10.47 8.28 -0.56
C TRP A 60 -11.84 7.78 -0.13
N LYS A 61 -12.04 6.46 -0.01
CA LYS A 61 -13.31 5.87 0.45
C LYS A 61 -13.65 6.29 1.87
N ARG A 62 -12.66 6.37 2.76
CA ARG A 62 -12.84 6.71 4.18
C ARG A 62 -12.64 8.19 4.50
N ARG A 63 -12.40 9.04 3.49
CA ARG A 63 -11.98 10.44 3.64
C ARG A 63 -12.80 11.25 4.65
N SER A 64 -14.11 11.03 4.72
CA SER A 64 -15.02 11.78 5.60
C SER A 64 -14.94 11.34 7.08
N HIS A 65 -14.39 10.16 7.36
CA HIS A 65 -14.24 9.59 8.70
C HIS A 65 -12.78 9.52 9.16
N LEU A 66 -11.84 10.00 8.35
CA LEU A 66 -10.45 10.08 8.75
C LEU A 66 -10.28 11.12 9.86
N ALA A 67 -9.37 10.86 10.78
CA ALA A 67 -8.98 11.86 11.75
C ALA A 67 -8.18 12.96 11.05
N THR A 68 -8.32 14.19 11.54
CA THR A 68 -7.40 15.27 11.19
C THR A 68 -6.03 14.90 11.72
N VAL A 69 -5.09 14.63 10.82
CA VAL A 69 -3.70 14.32 11.18
C VAL A 69 -2.84 15.57 11.06
N GLN A 70 -1.97 15.79 12.05
CA GLN A 70 -1.00 16.89 11.99
C GLN A 70 0.09 16.64 10.95
N VAL A 71 0.43 15.36 10.71
CA VAL A 71 1.49 14.95 9.78
C VAL A 71 0.98 13.87 8.82
N PRO A 72 0.33 14.24 7.70
CA PRO A 72 -0.20 13.29 6.71
C PRO A 72 0.84 12.31 6.19
N LYS A 73 2.08 12.77 5.99
CA LYS A 73 3.20 11.93 5.60
C LYS A 73 3.41 10.72 6.52
N MET A 74 3.36 10.90 7.84
CA MET A 74 3.57 9.81 8.80
C MET A 74 2.40 8.83 8.81
N TYR A 75 1.18 9.35 8.65
CA TYR A 75 0.00 8.51 8.47
C TYR A 75 0.13 7.63 7.22
N LEU A 76 0.49 8.20 6.08
CA LEU A 76 0.67 7.48 4.82
C LEU A 76 1.73 6.38 4.92
N ILE A 77 2.89 6.69 5.52
CA ILE A 77 3.95 5.69 5.73
C ILE A 77 3.47 4.56 6.65
N THR A 78 2.78 4.90 7.74
CA THR A 78 2.28 3.90 8.71
C THR A 78 1.23 3.00 8.08
N ALA A 79 0.28 3.58 7.35
CA ALA A 79 -0.77 2.86 6.66
C ALA A 79 -0.21 1.97 5.54
N LEU A 80 0.74 2.48 4.75
CA LEU A 80 1.45 1.69 3.74
C LEU A 80 2.21 0.54 4.40
N ARG A 81 3.01 0.79 5.44
CA ARG A 81 3.78 -0.23 6.15
C ARG A 81 2.90 -1.38 6.64
N ARG A 82 1.70 -1.08 7.18
CA ARG A 82 0.74 -2.11 7.60
C ARG A 82 0.30 -2.98 6.42
N LYS A 83 -0.03 -2.37 5.28
CA LYS A 83 -0.38 -3.10 4.05
C LYS A 83 0.79 -3.96 3.53
N LEU A 84 1.99 -3.41 3.50
CA LEU A 84 3.19 -4.13 3.05
C LEU A 84 3.47 -5.36 3.93
N ILE A 85 3.42 -5.20 5.26
CA ILE A 85 3.61 -6.32 6.19
C ILE A 85 2.53 -7.40 5.97
N GLN A 86 1.27 -6.99 5.80
CA GLN A 86 0.18 -7.93 5.53
C GLN A 86 0.37 -8.63 4.18
N HIS A 87 0.86 -7.94 3.16
CA HIS A 87 1.13 -8.51 1.84
C HIS A 87 2.28 -9.52 1.88
N VAL A 88 3.40 -9.18 2.52
CA VAL A 88 4.55 -10.09 2.67
C VAL A 88 4.12 -11.35 3.44
N LYS A 89 3.43 -11.19 4.57
CA LYS A 89 2.95 -12.32 5.37
C LYS A 89 1.99 -13.23 4.58
N ARG A 90 1.11 -12.65 3.76
CA ARG A 90 0.22 -13.44 2.90
C ARG A 90 0.99 -14.19 1.82
N ASN A 91 1.96 -13.57 1.18
CA ASN A 91 2.81 -14.23 0.18
C ASN A 91 3.60 -15.39 0.80
N GLU A 92 4.18 -15.22 1.99
CA GLU A 92 4.90 -16.30 2.68
C GLU A 92 3.97 -17.49 3.01
N ILE A 93 2.74 -17.23 3.45
CA ILE A 93 1.75 -18.28 3.71
C ILE A 93 1.32 -18.95 2.40
N HIS A 94 1.03 -18.17 1.35
CA HIS A 94 0.64 -18.71 0.04
C HIS A 94 1.72 -19.62 -0.53
N GLN A 95 2.98 -19.18 -0.56
CA GLN A 95 4.09 -20.00 -1.03
C GLN A 95 4.21 -21.31 -0.26
N ARG A 96 4.02 -21.28 1.06
CA ARG A 96 4.11 -22.47 1.91
C ARG A 96 2.92 -23.43 1.72
N VAL A 97 1.72 -22.91 1.47
CA VAL A 97 0.52 -23.72 1.18
C VAL A 97 0.57 -24.30 -0.22
N GLU A 98 1.07 -23.56 -1.21
CA GLU A 98 1.29 -24.06 -2.56
C GLU A 98 2.37 -25.15 -2.56
N GLU A 99 3.46 -24.99 -1.82
CA GLU A 99 4.51 -25.99 -1.67
C GLU A 99 3.99 -27.26 -0.95
N SER A 100 3.16 -27.12 0.10
CA SER A 100 2.56 -28.28 0.76
C SER A 100 1.53 -28.98 -0.12
N ALA A 101 0.64 -28.23 -0.78
CA ALA A 101 -0.35 -28.78 -1.70
C ALA A 101 0.30 -29.45 -2.91
N PHE A 102 1.47 -28.96 -3.36
CA PHE A 102 2.26 -29.60 -4.39
C PHE A 102 2.87 -30.93 -3.91
N MET A 103 3.40 -31.00 -2.69
CA MET A 103 3.89 -32.25 -2.09
C MET A 103 2.78 -33.30 -1.86
N ASP A 104 1.55 -32.85 -1.55
CA ASP A 104 0.40 -33.76 -1.35
C ASP A 104 -0.14 -34.37 -2.66
N LEU A 105 0.29 -33.86 -3.84
CA LEU A 105 -0.14 -34.34 -5.16
C LEU A 105 0.89 -35.25 -5.85
N GLU A 106 2.03 -35.53 -5.21
CA GLU A 106 3.00 -36.48 -5.76
C GLU A 106 2.51 -37.92 -5.46
N PRO A 107 2.11 -38.72 -6.46
CA PRO A 107 1.72 -40.10 -6.20
C PRO A 107 2.94 -40.84 -5.63
N PRO A 108 2.78 -41.70 -4.60
CA PRO A 108 3.89 -42.47 -4.08
C PRO A 108 4.50 -43.23 -5.25
N HIS A 109 5.79 -42.99 -5.51
CA HIS A 109 6.52 -43.68 -6.55
C HIS A 109 6.23 -45.18 -6.41
N GLU A 110 5.46 -45.73 -7.34
CA GLU A 110 5.32 -47.17 -7.46
C GLU A 110 6.71 -47.68 -7.78
N GLN A 111 7.40 -48.18 -6.76
CA GLN A 111 8.61 -48.96 -6.93
C GLN A 111 8.17 -50.24 -7.64
N GLY A 112 8.22 -50.18 -8.98
CA GLY A 112 8.06 -51.33 -9.85
C GLY A 112 9.04 -52.41 -9.43
N SER A 113 8.49 -53.61 -9.24
CA SER A 113 9.17 -54.85 -8.86
C SER A 113 10.32 -55.24 -9.78
#